data_AF-A0A1I7RJG6-F1
#
_entry.id   AF-A0A1I7RJG6-F1
#
_cell.length_a   1.000
_cell.length_b   1.000
_cell.length_c   1.000
_cell.angle_alpha   90.00
_cell.angle_beta   90.00
_cell.angle_gamma   90.00
#
_symmetry.space_group_name_H-M   'P 1'
#
loop_
_entity.id
_entity.type
_entity.pdbx_description
1 polymer ?
#
loop_
_entity_poly.entity_id
_entity_poly.type
_entity_poly.pdbx_seq_one_letter_code
_entity_poly.pdbx_strand_id
1 'polypeptide(L)'
;MQAEMQDRNNSTGEEYYDEGMYAEVEESYSNKHPLPDVPEHCAPPSKPLSFILQQAHDWTTQELTGILAPRNPPVPAGEVGKFAFCNRCIYVKLYAVVKWLKSWQKISHLEKISYYLDLHSEQFWEAHEGLHDISEDELPLIG
;
A
#
# COMPACT_ATOMS: atom_id res chain seq x y z
N MET A 1 -15.34 15.02 78.80
CA MET A 1 -16.75 15.09 78.36
C MET A 1 -16.70 15.27 76.85
N GLN A 2 -16.67 14.20 76.06
CA GLN A 2 -17.81 13.43 75.53
C GLN A 2 -18.81 14.28 74.72
N ALA A 3 -18.97 13.91 73.43
CA ALA A 3 -20.15 13.88 72.56
C ALA A 3 -19.72 14.23 71.12
N GLU A 4 -19.53 13.29 70.20
CA GLU A 4 -20.52 12.46 69.45
C GLU A 4 -21.34 13.21 68.39
N MET A 5 -21.54 12.50 67.26
CA MET A 5 -22.55 12.65 66.20
C MET A 5 -22.36 13.76 65.15
N GLN A 6 -22.81 13.65 63.90
CA GLN A 6 -23.08 12.58 62.92
C GLN A 6 -23.62 13.33 61.68
N ASP A 7 -23.29 12.86 60.48
CA ASP A 7 -24.01 13.01 59.20
C ASP A 7 -24.74 14.33 58.84
N ARG A 8 -24.38 14.90 57.68
CA ARG A 8 -25.24 14.89 56.48
C ARG A 8 -24.61 15.63 55.30
N ASN A 9 -24.30 14.84 54.27
CA ASN A 9 -24.62 15.08 52.87
C ASN A 9 -24.48 16.52 52.34
N ASN A 10 -23.42 16.78 51.58
CA ASN A 10 -23.63 17.52 50.35
C ASN A 10 -22.91 16.85 49.17
N SER A 11 -23.72 16.62 48.16
CA SER A 11 -23.49 15.89 46.94
C SER A 11 -22.66 16.74 45.97
N THR A 12 -21.44 16.31 45.68
CA THR A 12 -20.75 16.66 44.43
C THR A 12 -20.46 15.36 43.72
N GLY A 13 -21.27 15.09 42.68
CA GLY A 13 -21.08 13.98 41.78
C GLY A 13 -19.77 14.15 41.03
N GLU A 14 -18.78 13.38 41.44
CA GLU A 14 -17.63 13.05 40.62
C GLU A 14 -17.97 11.74 39.91
N GLU A 15 -18.33 11.85 38.63
CA GLU A 15 -18.41 10.69 37.75
C GLU A 15 -16.98 10.15 37.59
N TYR A 16 -16.66 9.13 38.39
CA TYR A 16 -15.50 8.28 38.16
C TYR A 16 -15.72 7.53 36.85
N TYR A 17 -15.02 7.94 35.78
CA TYR A 17 -14.81 7.08 34.65
C TYR A 17 -13.94 5.91 35.13
N ASP A 18 -14.50 4.71 35.07
CA ASP A 18 -13.84 3.45 35.36
C ASP A 18 -12.63 3.26 34.42
N GLU A 19 -11.46 3.67 34.89
CA GLU A 19 -10.16 3.49 34.24
C GLU A 19 -9.69 2.00 34.28
N GLY A 20 -10.61 1.06 34.56
CA GLY A 20 -10.34 -0.38 34.62
C GLY A 20 -10.70 -1.17 33.36
N MET A 21 -11.38 -0.59 32.36
CA MET A 21 -11.90 -1.34 31.20
C MET A 21 -11.03 -1.26 29.93
N TYR A 22 -9.74 -0.96 30.07
CA TYR A 22 -8.75 -1.07 28.97
C TYR A 22 -7.48 -1.81 29.37
N ALA A 23 -7.48 -2.46 30.53
CA ALA A 23 -6.40 -3.37 30.90
C ALA A 23 -6.66 -4.75 30.28
N GLU A 24 -5.77 -5.12 29.35
CA GLU A 24 -5.50 -6.50 28.91
C GLU A 24 -6.54 -7.15 27.96
N VAL A 25 -6.51 -6.69 26.71
CA VAL A 25 -6.68 -7.61 25.56
C VAL A 25 -5.42 -7.53 24.70
N GLU A 26 -4.26 -7.67 25.34
CA GLU A 26 -2.98 -7.93 24.66
C GLU A 26 -2.54 -9.37 24.95
N GLU A 27 -3.36 -10.36 24.61
CA GLU A 27 -2.85 -11.72 24.43
C GLU A 27 -3.82 -12.58 23.61
N SER A 28 -3.28 -13.24 22.58
CA SER A 28 -3.88 -14.32 21.77
C SER A 28 -4.40 -14.05 20.34
N TYR A 29 -3.98 -12.97 19.67
CA TYR A 29 -3.77 -13.06 18.21
C TYR A 29 -2.37 -13.59 17.90
N SER A 30 -1.98 -14.68 18.58
CA SER A 30 -0.86 -15.50 18.13
C SER A 30 -1.25 -16.04 16.76
N ASN A 31 -0.59 -15.55 15.71
CA ASN A 31 -0.61 -16.01 14.32
C ASN A 31 -0.96 -17.51 14.16
N LYS A 32 -2.24 -17.89 14.20
CA LYS A 32 -2.63 -19.30 13.99
C LYS A 32 -2.59 -19.69 12.52
N HIS A 33 -2.59 -18.72 11.61
CA HIS A 33 -2.51 -18.94 10.17
C HIS A 33 -1.67 -17.82 9.54
N PRO A 34 -0.34 -18.01 9.38
CA PRO A 34 0.43 -17.10 8.54
C PRO A 34 -0.15 -17.14 7.12
N LEU A 35 -0.31 -15.97 6.49
CA LEU A 35 -0.61 -15.89 5.05
C LEU A 35 0.44 -16.71 4.29
N PRO A 36 0.06 -17.46 3.24
CA PRO A 36 1.02 -18.25 2.49
C PRO A 36 2.12 -17.36 1.92
N ASP A 37 3.29 -17.95 1.73
CA ASP A 37 4.40 -17.26 1.09
C ASP A 37 4.04 -17.01 -0.38
N VAL A 38 4.16 -15.74 -0.78
CA VAL A 38 3.92 -15.31 -2.15
C VAL A 38 5.14 -15.69 -2.98
N PRO A 39 4.97 -16.44 -4.08
CA PRO A 39 6.07 -16.70 -5.01
C PRO A 39 6.67 -15.39 -5.53
N GLU A 40 8.00 -15.34 -5.69
CA GLU A 40 8.72 -14.15 -6.15
C GLU A 40 8.25 -13.62 -7.52
N HIS A 41 7.54 -14.44 -8.29
CA HIS A 41 7.03 -14.13 -9.63
C HIS A 41 5.59 -13.60 -9.67
N CYS A 42 4.89 -13.55 -8.54
CA CYS A 42 3.53 -13.01 -8.47
C CYS A 42 3.48 -11.49 -8.29
N ALA A 43 4.65 -10.85 -8.12
CA ALA A 43 4.74 -9.39 -8.14
C ALA A 43 4.48 -8.87 -9.58
N PRO A 44 3.66 -7.82 -9.75
CA PRO A 44 3.49 -7.19 -11.05
C PRO A 44 4.83 -6.81 -11.67
N PRO A 45 4.96 -6.80 -13.01
CA PRO A 45 6.20 -6.39 -13.67
C PRO A 45 6.61 -5.00 -13.19
N SER A 46 7.69 -4.94 -12.42
CA SER A 46 8.15 -3.71 -11.77
C SER A 46 9.49 -3.27 -12.36
N LYS A 47 9.69 -1.96 -12.42
CA LYS A 47 10.99 -1.37 -12.75
C LYS A 47 11.64 -0.88 -11.47
N PRO A 48 12.91 -1.20 -11.22
CA PRO A 48 13.56 -0.74 -10.00
C PRO A 48 13.66 0.79 -9.99
N LEU A 49 13.45 1.39 -8.82
CA LEU A 49 13.49 2.84 -8.66
C LEU A 49 14.83 3.43 -9.15
N SER A 50 15.94 2.72 -8.91
CA SER A 50 17.27 3.11 -9.38
C SER A 50 17.32 3.27 -10.90
N PHE A 51 16.71 2.36 -11.64
CA PHE A 51 16.62 2.45 -13.10
C PHE A 51 15.81 3.66 -13.55
N ILE A 52 14.66 3.92 -12.92
CA ILE A 52 13.81 5.07 -13.25
C ILE A 52 14.55 6.40 -12.96
N LEU A 53 15.26 6.48 -11.84
CA LEU A 53 16.07 7.65 -11.48
C LEU A 53 17.23 7.87 -12.46
N GLN A 54 17.93 6.79 -12.82
CA GLN A 54 19.01 6.85 -13.80
C GLN A 54 18.49 7.33 -15.16
N GLN A 55 17.37 6.78 -15.62
CA GLN A 55 16.76 7.18 -16.89
C GLN A 55 16.35 8.66 -16.90
N ALA A 56 15.76 9.15 -15.81
CA ALA A 56 15.41 10.57 -15.68
C ALA A 56 16.66 11.46 -15.70
N HIS A 57 17.71 11.06 -14.99
CA HIS A 57 18.99 11.76 -15.00
C HIS A 57 19.61 11.81 -16.41
N ASP A 58 19.61 10.68 -17.12
CA ASP A 58 20.19 10.58 -18.46
C ASP A 58 19.43 11.44 -19.46
N TRP A 59 18.09 11.43 -19.40
CA TRP A 59 17.26 12.34 -20.22
C TRP A 59 17.49 13.81 -19.90
N THR A 60 17.52 14.19 -18.62
CA THR A 60 17.82 15.57 -18.21
C THR A 60 19.19 16.00 -18.73
N THR A 61 20.20 15.16 -18.56
CA THR A 61 21.58 15.43 -18.99
C THR A 61 21.68 15.56 -20.51
N GLN A 62 21.01 14.67 -21.26
CA GLN A 62 20.99 14.70 -22.71
C GLN A 62 20.36 15.99 -23.24
N GLU A 63 19.18 16.36 -22.74
CA GLU A 63 18.50 17.59 -23.15
C GLU A 63 19.30 18.83 -22.73
N LEU A 64 19.85 18.85 -21.52
CA LEU A 64 20.68 19.95 -21.03
C LEU A 64 21.92 20.13 -21.92
N THR A 65 22.58 19.04 -22.29
CA THR A 65 23.72 19.05 -23.22
C THR A 65 23.31 19.64 -24.56
N GLY A 66 22.12 19.31 -25.07
CA GLY A 66 21.59 19.89 -26.30
C GLY A 66 21.33 21.40 -26.22
N ILE A 67 20.87 21.89 -25.06
CA ILE A 67 20.64 23.32 -24.82
C ILE A 67 21.95 24.09 -24.67
N LEU A 68 22.94 23.49 -24.00
CA LEU A 68 24.25 24.09 -23.75
C LEU A 68 25.22 23.95 -24.93
N ALA A 69 24.87 23.14 -25.95
CA ALA A 69 25.69 22.96 -27.12
C ALA A 69 25.92 24.31 -27.83
N PRO A 70 27.17 24.63 -28.23
CA PRO A 70 27.47 25.89 -28.90
C PRO A 70 26.71 25.96 -30.23
N ARG A 71 25.75 26.89 -30.31
CA ARG A 71 24.90 27.15 -31.47
C ARG A 71 24.86 28.65 -31.77
N ASN A 72 24.83 28.98 -33.06
CA ASN A 72 24.61 30.32 -33.57
C ASN A 72 23.44 30.29 -34.57
N PRO A 73 22.27 30.89 -34.25
CA PRO A 73 21.96 31.65 -33.03
C PRO A 73 21.86 30.78 -31.77
N PRO A 74 21.98 31.38 -30.56
CA PRO A 74 21.80 30.67 -29.30
C PRO A 74 20.36 30.15 -29.13
N VAL A 75 20.19 29.16 -28.25
CA VAL A 75 18.87 28.58 -27.95
C VAL A 75 17.93 29.67 -27.40
N PRO A 76 16.70 29.79 -27.93
CA PRO A 76 15.74 30.78 -27.46
C PRO A 76 15.42 30.62 -25.96
N ALA A 77 15.30 31.72 -25.23
CA ALA A 77 14.95 31.70 -23.80
C ALA A 77 13.63 30.94 -23.50
N GLY A 78 12.68 30.97 -24.43
CA GLY A 78 11.43 30.20 -24.33
C GLY A 78 11.65 28.68 -24.32
N GLU A 79 12.63 28.17 -25.09
CA GLU A 79 12.97 26.75 -25.09
C GLU A 79 13.67 26.34 -23.79
N VAL A 80 14.55 27.19 -23.25
CA VAL A 80 15.17 26.98 -21.93
C VAL A 80 14.12 26.94 -20.83
N GLY A 81 13.15 27.86 -20.85
CA GLY A 81 12.03 27.86 -19.91
C GLY A 81 11.16 26.61 -20.01
N LYS A 82 10.87 26.16 -21.25
CA LYS A 82 10.15 24.90 -21.49
C LYS A 82 10.90 23.70 -20.92
N PHE A 83 12.20 23.61 -21.17
CA PHE A 83 13.06 22.57 -20.61
C PHE A 83 13.02 22.56 -19.07
N ALA A 84 13.18 23.72 -18.44
CA ALA A 84 13.17 23.84 -16.98
C ALA A 84 11.82 23.40 -16.38
N PHE A 85 10.71 23.80 -17.02
CA PHE A 85 9.37 23.40 -16.60
C PHE A 85 9.14 21.89 -16.76
N CYS A 86 9.45 21.33 -17.93
CA CYS A 86 9.29 19.90 -18.19
C CYS A 86 10.13 19.05 -17.24
N ASN A 87 11.40 19.41 -17.01
CA ASN A 87 12.26 18.71 -16.05
C ASN A 87 11.72 18.80 -14.63
N ARG A 88 11.28 19.98 -14.19
CA ARG A 88 10.63 20.13 -12.87
C ARG A 88 9.44 19.18 -12.72
N CYS A 89 8.58 19.06 -13.73
CA CYS A 89 7.45 18.13 -13.69
C CYS A 89 7.89 16.67 -13.53
N ILE A 90 8.97 16.25 -14.19
CA ILE A 90 9.53 14.90 -14.06
C ILE A 90 9.99 14.65 -12.61
N TYR A 91 10.80 15.55 -12.05
CA TYR A 91 11.31 15.38 -10.68
C TYR A 91 10.22 15.48 -9.60
N VAL A 92 9.17 16.28 -9.81
CA VAL A 92 8.00 16.30 -8.92
C VAL A 92 7.28 14.94 -8.92
N LYS A 93 7.11 14.32 -10.10
CA LYS A 93 6.51 12.98 -10.20
C LYS A 93 7.40 11.93 -9.53
N LEU A 94 8.72 11.97 -9.75
CA LEU A 94 9.66 11.06 -9.09
C LEU A 94 9.63 11.22 -7.57
N TYR A 95 9.55 12.45 -7.06
CA TYR A 95 9.41 12.70 -5.64
C TYR A 95 8.11 12.12 -5.08
N ALA A 96 7.00 12.24 -5.81
CA ALA A 96 5.73 11.61 -5.43
C ALA A 96 5.86 10.08 -5.36
N VAL A 97 6.52 9.45 -6.34
CA VAL A 97 6.80 8.00 -6.33
C VAL A 97 7.65 7.61 -5.11
N VAL A 98 8.71 8.36 -4.80
CA VAL A 98 9.56 8.09 -3.61
C VAL A 98 8.75 8.23 -2.31
N LYS A 99 7.89 9.24 -2.21
CA LYS A 99 6.99 9.42 -1.06
C LYS A 99 6.00 8.27 -0.94
N TRP A 100 5.43 7.84 -2.05
CA TRP A 100 4.51 6.72 -2.10
C TRP A 100 5.20 5.41 -1.70
N LEU A 101 6.42 5.14 -2.19
CA LEU A 101 7.22 3.96 -1.82
C LEU A 101 7.57 3.92 -0.32
N LYS A 102 7.82 5.08 0.31
CA LYS A 102 8.01 5.14 1.77
C LYS A 102 6.75 4.71 2.53
N SER A 103 5.57 5.00 1.99
CA SER A 103 4.30 4.54 2.53
C SER A 103 3.97 3.09 2.14
N TRP A 104 4.48 2.60 1.00
CA TRP A 104 4.26 1.25 0.47
C TRP A 104 4.75 0.16 1.42
N GLN A 105 5.85 0.38 2.15
CA GLN A 105 6.33 -0.57 3.15
C GLN A 105 5.30 -0.88 4.24
N LYS A 106 4.35 0.02 4.49
CA LYS A 106 3.24 -0.22 5.43
C LYS A 106 2.15 -1.11 4.86
N ILE A 107 2.10 -1.27 3.53
CA ILE A 107 1.01 -1.87 2.77
C ILE A 107 1.48 -3.16 2.06
N SER A 108 2.76 -3.52 2.18
CA SER A 108 3.36 -4.71 1.55
C SER A 108 2.65 -6.03 1.87
N HIS A 109 1.98 -6.13 3.02
CA HIS A 109 1.17 -7.30 3.38
C HIS A 109 -0.08 -7.46 2.49
N LEU A 110 -0.57 -6.40 1.84
CA LEU A 110 -1.68 -6.49 0.90
C LEU A 110 -1.33 -7.32 -0.35
N GLU A 111 -0.06 -7.40 -0.74
CA GLU A 111 0.37 -8.26 -1.85
C GLU A 111 0.11 -9.74 -1.52
N LYS A 112 0.37 -10.13 -0.26
CA LYS A 112 0.09 -11.50 0.23
C LYS A 112 -1.39 -11.80 0.28
N ILE A 113 -2.18 -10.83 0.73
CA ILE A 113 -3.64 -10.96 0.79
C ILE A 113 -4.23 -11.08 -0.63
N SER A 114 -3.78 -10.23 -1.55
CA SER A 114 -4.22 -10.29 -2.96
C SER A 114 -3.91 -11.65 -3.56
N TYR A 115 -2.66 -12.12 -3.45
CA TYR A 115 -2.26 -13.42 -3.98
C TYR A 115 -3.09 -14.57 -3.41
N TYR A 116 -3.34 -14.57 -2.10
CA TYR A 116 -4.18 -15.58 -1.46
C TYR A 116 -5.62 -15.57 -1.99
N LEU A 117 -6.20 -14.39 -2.18
CA LEU A 117 -7.54 -14.24 -2.73
C LEU A 117 -7.60 -14.70 -4.19
N ASP A 118 -6.58 -14.38 -4.98
CA ASP A 118 -6.47 -14.80 -6.38
C ASP A 118 -6.40 -16.33 -6.46
N LEU A 119 -5.53 -16.97 -5.66
CA LEU A 119 -5.41 -18.43 -5.61
C LEU A 119 -6.72 -19.11 -5.22
N HIS A 120 -7.43 -18.60 -4.21
CA HIS A 120 -8.73 -19.15 -3.83
C HIS A 120 -9.77 -18.97 -4.93
N SER A 121 -9.76 -17.83 -5.62
CA SER A 121 -10.69 -17.59 -6.73
C SER A 121 -10.50 -18.59 -7.87
N GLU A 122 -9.26 -18.95 -8.20
CA GLU A 122 -8.94 -19.97 -9.20
C GLU A 122 -9.43 -21.35 -8.77
N GLN A 123 -9.21 -21.75 -7.51
CA GLN A 123 -9.70 -23.03 -6.99
C GLN A 123 -11.23 -23.15 -7.06
N PHE A 124 -11.96 -22.07 -6.78
CA PHE A 124 -13.41 -22.05 -6.92
C PHE A 124 -13.85 -22.17 -8.38
N TRP A 125 -13.11 -21.56 -9.29
CA TRP A 125 -13.36 -21.66 -10.73
C TRP A 125 -13.15 -23.10 -11.24
N GLU A 126 -12.02 -23.72 -10.89
CA GLU A 126 -11.71 -25.10 -11.25
C GLU A 126 -12.72 -26.09 -10.67
N ALA A 127 -13.13 -25.90 -9.42
CA ALA A 127 -14.17 -26.73 -8.80
C ALA A 127 -15.52 -26.58 -9.49
N HIS A 128 -15.87 -25.36 -9.92
CA HIS A 128 -17.07 -25.10 -10.69
C HIS A 128 -17.03 -25.77 -12.07
N GLU A 129 -15.93 -25.65 -12.81
CA GLU A 129 -15.75 -26.36 -14.09
C GLU A 129 -15.84 -27.88 -13.91
N GLY A 130 -15.16 -28.45 -12.92
CA GLY A 130 -15.24 -29.88 -12.64
C GLY A 130 -16.65 -30.36 -12.30
N LEU A 131 -17.42 -29.59 -11.52
CA LEU A 131 -18.82 -29.90 -11.23
C LEU A 131 -19.72 -29.78 -12.46
N HIS A 132 -19.48 -28.77 -13.30
CA HIS A 132 -20.19 -28.57 -14.54
C HIS A 132 -19.98 -29.76 -15.49
N ASP A 133 -18.73 -30.19 -15.67
CA ASP A 133 -18.38 -31.32 -16.54
C ASP A 133 -19.02 -32.64 -16.04
N ILE A 134 -18.99 -32.92 -14.74
CA ILE A 134 -19.69 -34.07 -14.16
C ILE A 134 -21.21 -34.00 -14.43
N SER A 135 -21.79 -32.80 -14.39
CA SER A 135 -23.22 -32.60 -14.60
C SER A 135 -23.68 -32.77 -16.05
N GLU A 136 -22.87 -32.33 -17.01
CA GLU A 136 -23.19 -32.40 -18.45
C GLU A 136 -22.74 -33.72 -19.09
N ASP A 137 -21.60 -34.28 -18.68
CA ASP A 137 -21.01 -35.44 -19.36
C ASP A 137 -21.26 -36.77 -18.64
N GLU A 138 -21.21 -36.82 -17.30
CA GLU A 138 -21.29 -38.10 -16.57
C GLU A 138 -22.72 -38.46 -16.13
N LEU A 139 -23.51 -37.48 -15.67
CA LEU A 139 -24.86 -37.72 -15.17
C LEU A 139 -25.89 -38.19 -16.22
N PRO A 140 -25.93 -37.68 -17.48
CA PRO A 140 -26.86 -38.16 -18.49
C PRO A 140 -26.52 -39.56 -19.06
N LEU A 141 -25.33 -40.12 -18.75
CA LEU A 141 -24.94 -41.49 -19.12
C LEU A 141 -25.38 -42.56 -18.11
N ILE A 142 -25.87 -42.16 -16.93
CA ILE A 142 -26.28 -43.05 -15.83
C ILE A 142 -27.83 -43.24 -15.79
N GLY A 143 -28.58 -42.56 -16.67
CA GLY A 143 -30.05 -42.61 -16.78
C GLY A 143 -30.58 -43.62 -17.80
#